data_AF-A0A969C5H9-F1
#
_entry.id   AF-A0A969C5H9-F1
#
_cell.length_a   1.000
_cell.length_b   1.000
_cell.length_c   1.000
_cell.angle_alpha   90.00
_cell.angle_beta   90.00
_cell.angle_gamma   90.00
#
_symmetry.space_group_name_H-M   'P 1'
#
loop_
_entity.id
_entity.type
_entity.pdbx_description
1 polymer ?
#
loop_
_entity_poly.entity_id
_entity_poly.type
_entity_poly.pdbx_seq_one_letter_code
_entity_poly.pdbx_strand_id
1 'polypeptide(L)'
;MLWQAFQANNYEPIIPIIARDFPNFKKYDQVFEALFQIETKPKEILREIIEKGETDFNKIFTQFKEKAGVYGFGDSQVKNLLSEI
;
A
#
# COMPACT_ATOMS: atom_id res chain seq x y z
N MET A 1 19.17 5.51 -12.74
CA MET A 1 17.96 6.37 -12.84
C MET A 1 16.91 5.90 -11.82
N LEU A 2 15.98 6.78 -11.40
CA LEU A 2 14.91 6.44 -10.44
C LEU A 2 14.15 5.17 -10.83
N TRP A 3 13.84 5.03 -12.12
CA TRP A 3 13.13 3.89 -12.69
C TRP A 3 13.87 2.55 -12.52
N GLN A 4 15.19 2.54 -12.70
CA GLN A 4 16.01 1.31 -12.57
C GLN A 4 16.10 0.84 -11.12
N ALA A 5 16.21 1.77 -10.18
CA ALA A 5 16.23 1.45 -8.76
C ALA A 5 14.86 0.95 -8.27
N PHE A 6 13.77 1.55 -8.79
CA PHE A 6 12.41 1.08 -8.56
C PHE A 6 12.20 -0.35 -9.06
N GLN A 7 12.65 -0.68 -10.28
CA GLN A 7 12.54 -2.02 -10.85
C GLN A 7 13.38 -3.08 -10.12
N ALA A 8 14.47 -2.67 -9.47
CA ALA A 8 15.35 -3.57 -8.72
C ALA A 8 14.88 -3.85 -7.28
N ASN A 9 13.72 -3.32 -6.85
CA ASN A 9 13.26 -3.33 -5.45
C ASN A 9 14.32 -2.80 -4.46
N ASN A 10 15.25 -1.95 -4.93
CA ASN A 10 16.34 -1.42 -4.12
C ASN A 10 16.08 0.06 -3.85
N TYR A 11 15.36 0.33 -2.76
CA TYR A 11 14.82 1.65 -2.45
C TYR A 11 15.74 2.51 -1.57
N GLU A 12 16.74 1.93 -0.88
CA GLU A 12 17.72 2.69 -0.09
C GLU A 12 18.39 3.85 -0.87
N PRO A 13 18.91 3.65 -2.09
CA PRO A 13 19.55 4.73 -2.85
C PRO A 13 18.56 5.78 -3.40
N ILE A 14 17.25 5.51 -3.33
CA ILE A 14 16.19 6.34 -3.92
C ILE A 14 15.74 7.45 -2.97
N ILE A 15 15.71 7.16 -1.67
CA ILE A 15 15.29 8.09 -0.61
C ILE A 15 15.98 9.48 -0.72
N PRO A 16 17.32 9.57 -0.75
CA PRO A 16 17.99 10.87 -0.80
C PRO A 16 17.76 11.63 -2.13
N ILE A 17 17.52 10.90 -3.23
CA ILE A 17 17.25 11.51 -4.55
C ILE A 17 15.87 12.15 -4.56
N ILE A 18 14.86 11.41 -4.08
CA ILE A 18 13.49 11.91 -4.03
C ILE A 18 13.38 13.09 -3.05
N ALA A 19 13.99 13.01 -1.86
CA ALA A 19 13.98 14.09 -0.88
C ALA A 19 14.58 15.39 -1.44
N ARG A 20 15.61 15.29 -2.28
CA ARG A 20 16.24 16.43 -2.96
C ARG A 20 15.36 16.98 -4.09
N ASP A 21 14.82 16.10 -4.95
CA ASP A 21 14.16 16.50 -6.19
C ASP A 21 12.69 16.92 -5.96
N PHE A 22 12.07 16.49 -4.86
CA PHE A 22 10.67 16.74 -4.55
C PHE A 22 10.46 17.24 -3.10
N PRO A 23 11.09 18.34 -2.67
CA PRO A 23 11.08 18.77 -1.25
C PRO A 23 9.69 18.98 -0.62
N ASN A 24 8.64 19.12 -1.43
CA ASN A 24 7.26 19.35 -0.99
C ASN A 24 6.41 18.09 -0.78
N PHE A 25 6.89 16.89 -1.13
CA PHE A 25 6.13 15.67 -0.92
C PHE A 25 6.30 15.20 0.53
N LYS A 26 5.37 15.56 1.40
CA LYS A 26 5.49 15.37 2.86
C LYS A 26 5.25 13.93 3.35
N LYS A 27 5.00 12.97 2.44
CA LYS A 27 4.56 11.60 2.78
C LYS A 27 5.60 10.52 2.47
N TYR A 28 6.88 10.88 2.37
CA TYR A 28 7.93 9.92 2.02
C TYR A 28 7.97 8.72 2.95
N ASP A 29 8.12 8.97 4.24
CA ASP A 29 8.29 7.91 5.23
C ASP A 29 7.10 6.95 5.19
N GLN A 30 5.89 7.48 5.09
CA GLN A 30 4.66 6.69 5.00
C GLN A 30 4.61 5.82 3.74
N VAL A 31 5.06 6.33 2.58
CA VAL A 31 5.07 5.58 1.32
C VAL A 31 6.16 4.53 1.33
N PHE A 32 7.35 4.83 1.86
CA PHE A 32 8.44 3.86 1.95
C PHE A 32 8.11 2.74 2.92
N GLU A 33 7.60 3.06 4.12
CA GLU A 33 7.12 2.05 5.07
C GLU A 33 6.04 1.16 4.44
N ALA A 34 5.09 1.75 3.71
CA ALA A 34 4.08 0.99 2.99
C ALA A 34 4.68 0.09 1.90
N LEU A 35 5.70 0.52 1.17
CA LEU A 35 6.38 -0.32 0.18
C LEU A 35 7.03 -1.55 0.82
N PHE A 36 7.66 -1.41 1.99
CA PHE A 36 8.26 -2.55 2.70
C PHE A 36 7.22 -3.55 3.24
N GLN A 37 5.98 -3.11 3.43
CA GLN A 37 4.90 -3.91 4.02
C GLN A 37 3.81 -4.29 3.02
N ILE A 38 3.97 -3.99 1.73
CA ILE A 38 2.92 -4.11 0.71
C ILE A 38 2.42 -5.54 0.53
N GLU A 39 3.26 -6.55 0.81
CA GLU A 39 2.90 -7.96 0.67
C GLU A 39 2.09 -8.51 1.88
N THR A 40 2.26 -7.93 3.07
CA THR A 40 1.71 -8.45 4.32
C THR A 40 0.59 -7.59 4.88
N LYS A 41 0.83 -6.28 5.01
CA LYS A 41 -0.05 -5.37 5.74
C LYS A 41 -1.43 -5.19 5.10
N PRO A 42 -1.57 -5.11 3.76
CA PRO A 42 -2.88 -5.09 3.13
C PRO A 42 -3.76 -6.30 3.47
N LYS A 43 -3.16 -7.50 3.53
CA LYS A 43 -3.88 -8.74 3.89
C LYS A 43 -4.34 -8.72 5.35
N GLU A 44 -3.50 -8.23 6.26
CA GLU A 44 -3.87 -8.05 7.68
C GLU A 44 -5.05 -7.09 7.84
N ILE A 45 -5.02 -5.94 7.17
CA ILE A 45 -6.10 -4.95 7.22
C ILE A 45 -7.42 -5.55 6.70
N LEU A 46 -7.36 -6.34 5.62
CA LEU A 46 -8.54 -7.03 5.10
C LEU A 46 -9.08 -8.06 6.09
N ARG A 47 -8.21 -8.86 6.73
CA ARG A 47 -8.59 -9.81 7.80
C ARG A 47 -9.31 -9.11 8.95
N GLU A 48 -8.77 -7.99 9.45
CA GLU A 48 -9.41 -7.22 10.52
C GLU A 48 -10.79 -6.67 10.14
N ILE A 49 -11.02 -6.35 8.86
CA ILE A 49 -12.32 -5.85 8.38
C ILE A 49 -13.34 -6.99 8.34
N ILE A 50 -12.96 -8.17 7.82
CA ILE A 50 -13.87 -9.32 7.74
C ILE A 50 -14.13 -9.95 9.12
N GLU A 51 -13.16 -9.96 10.04
CA GLU A 51 -13.32 -10.45 11.41
C GLU A 51 -14.31 -9.61 12.22
N LYS A 52 -14.51 -8.34 11.84
CA LYS A 52 -15.55 -7.47 12.40
C LYS A 52 -16.96 -7.77 11.87
N GLY A 53 -17.10 -8.79 11.01
CA GLY A 53 -18.36 -9.25 10.47
C GLY A 53 -18.85 -8.50 9.24
N GLU A 54 -18.01 -7.69 8.60
CA GLU A 54 -18.37 -7.06 7.33
C GLU A 54 -18.26 -8.06 6.18
N THR A 55 -19.37 -8.27 5.47
CA THR A 55 -19.47 -9.24 4.36
C THR A 55 -19.75 -8.59 3.01
N ASP A 56 -20.19 -7.33 3.00
CA ASP A 56 -20.45 -6.62 1.75
C ASP A 56 -19.14 -6.07 1.16
N PHE A 57 -18.80 -6.50 -0.05
CA PHE A 57 -17.55 -6.10 -0.70
C PHE A 57 -17.40 -4.58 -0.85
N ASN A 58 -18.47 -3.84 -1.16
CA ASN A 58 -18.36 -2.40 -1.34
C ASN A 58 -18.01 -1.70 -0.03
N LYS A 59 -18.58 -2.16 1.08
CA LYS A 59 -18.22 -1.70 2.42
C LYS A 59 -16.81 -2.11 2.83
N ILE A 60 -16.40 -3.36 2.55
CA ILE A 60 -15.02 -3.83 2.79
C ILE A 60 -14.04 -2.94 2.02
N PHE A 61 -14.28 -2.71 0.74
CA PHE A 61 -13.41 -1.90 -0.11
C PHE A 61 -13.34 -0.46 0.39
N THR A 62 -14.46 0.14 0.77
CA THR A 62 -14.48 1.51 1.32
C THR A 62 -13.64 1.61 2.59
N GLN A 63 -13.87 0.71 3.55
CA GLN A 63 -13.09 0.68 4.81
C GLN A 63 -11.61 0.38 4.57
N PHE A 64 -11.31 -0.49 3.60
CA PHE A 64 -9.96 -0.77 3.18
C PHE A 64 -9.29 0.47 2.59
N LYS A 65 -9.97 1.23 1.71
CA LYS A 65 -9.40 2.47 1.14
C LYS A 65 -9.14 3.53 2.19
N GLU A 66 -9.97 3.62 3.22
CA GLU A 66 -9.75 4.53 4.35
C GLU A 66 -8.48 4.17 5.15
N LYS A 67 -8.24 2.88 5.39
CA LYS A 67 -7.11 2.39 6.21
C LYS A 67 -5.81 2.16 5.43
N ALA A 68 -5.93 1.70 4.20
CA ALA A 68 -4.85 1.21 3.33
C ALA A 68 -4.71 2.06 2.06
N GLY A 69 -5.22 3.30 2.05
CA GLY A 69 -5.17 4.18 0.89
C GLY A 69 -3.75 4.44 0.37
N VAL A 70 -2.74 4.41 1.24
CA VAL A 70 -1.32 4.59 0.89
C VAL A 70 -0.80 3.54 -0.08
N TYR A 71 -1.34 2.32 -0.05
CA TYR A 71 -0.89 1.22 -0.91
C TYR A 71 -1.47 1.30 -2.33
N GLY A 72 -2.47 2.15 -2.56
CA GLY A 72 -2.97 2.42 -3.91
C GLY A 72 -3.75 1.30 -4.59
N PHE A 73 -4.14 0.22 -3.89
CA PHE A 73 -4.90 -0.88 -4.51
C PHE A 73 -6.25 -0.42 -5.09
N GLY A 74 -6.56 -0.98 -6.25
CA GLY A 74 -7.88 -0.94 -6.90
C GLY A 74 -8.81 -2.06 -6.44
N ASP A 75 -10.07 -1.99 -6.88
CA ASP A 75 -11.14 -2.93 -6.51
C ASP A 75 -10.82 -4.38 -6.90
N SER A 76 -10.36 -4.61 -8.13
CA SER A 76 -9.97 -5.93 -8.62
C SER A 76 -8.81 -6.54 -7.83
N GLN A 77 -7.82 -5.73 -7.48
CA GLN A 77 -6.68 -6.18 -6.68
C GLN A 77 -7.10 -6.53 -5.24
N VAL A 78 -8.01 -5.74 -4.65
CA VAL A 78 -8.56 -6.05 -3.32
C VAL A 78 -9.38 -7.34 -3.34
N LYS A 79 -10.14 -7.62 -4.41
CA LYS A 79 -10.83 -8.91 -4.59
C LYS A 79 -9.85 -10.08 -4.64
N ASN A 80 -8.74 -9.94 -5.35
CA ASN A 80 -7.72 -10.98 -5.40
C ASN A 80 -7.11 -11.22 -4.02
N LEU A 81 -6.76 -10.16 -3.28
CA LEU A 81 -6.25 -10.28 -1.92
C LEU A 81 -7.26 -10.97 -0.99
N LEU A 82 -8.54 -10.64 -1.10
CA LEU A 82 -9.62 -11.29 -0.34
C LEU A 82 -9.75 -12.78 -0.67
N SER A 83 -9.46 -13.20 -1.90
CA SER A 83 -9.49 -14.61 -2.28
C SER A 83 -8.26 -15.42 -1.80
N GLU A 84 -7.22 -14.73 -1.34
CA GLU A 84 -5.98 -15.32 -0.83
C GLU A 84 -5.94 -15.43 0.71
N ILE A 85 -6.95 -14.91 1.41
CA ILE A 85 -7.05 -14.92 2.88
C ILE A 85 -8.22 -15.78 3.35
#